data_AF-A0A9D2RKG4-F1
#
_entry.id   AF-A0A9D2RKG4-F1
#
_cell.length_a   1.000
_cell.length_b   1.000
_cell.length_c   1.000
_cell.angle_alpha   90.00
_cell.angle_beta   90.00
_cell.angle_gamma   90.00
#
_symmetry.space_group_name_H-M   'P 1'
#
loop_
_entity.id
_entity.type
_entity.pdbx_description
1 polymer ?
#
loop_
_entity_poly.entity_id
_entity_poly.type
_entity_poly.pdbx_seq_one_letter_code
_entity_poly.pdbx_strand_id
1 'polypeptide(L)'
;MNTAPLTASDVANFLRDHPDFLSEHAELFATLKVPHPQQGGAISLVERQVLTLREQLQRTQARLDYVLTQATRNHRISQQLLTCAQSLLALPSSASQIDAVRQCLLNSFQLDQVSVWYWADSHPASPAQPDEAVMRYAQQLTTPYSGPRAKHPLVDLLHASTQSLAAFRLLDGQQHTVGLVIFEDQAERFQADMATDYL
;
A
#
# COMPACT_ATOMS: atom_id res chain seq x y z
N MET A 1 -25.40 -17.77 -50.82
CA MET A 1 -25.21 -16.41 -51.37
C MET A 1 -23.73 -16.10 -51.34
N ASN A 2 -23.17 -15.75 -52.49
CA ASN A 2 -21.75 -15.53 -52.74
C ASN A 2 -21.28 -14.28 -51.95
N THR A 3 -20.49 -14.43 -50.89
CA THR A 3 -19.82 -13.27 -50.25
C THR A 3 -18.52 -13.03 -51.00
N ALA A 4 -18.61 -12.23 -52.08
CA ALA A 4 -17.42 -11.68 -52.70
C ALA A 4 -16.60 -10.92 -51.63
N PRO A 5 -15.25 -11.02 -51.65
CA PRO A 5 -14.42 -10.37 -50.65
C PRO A 5 -14.61 -8.85 -50.73
N LEU A 6 -14.99 -8.23 -49.61
CA LEU A 6 -15.10 -6.76 -49.49
C LEU A 6 -13.76 -6.12 -49.80
N THR A 7 -13.73 -5.29 -50.84
CA THR A 7 -12.52 -4.53 -51.19
C THR A 7 -12.49 -3.20 -50.44
N ALA A 8 -11.30 -2.60 -50.30
CA ALA A 8 -11.16 -1.29 -49.67
C ALA A 8 -11.99 -0.19 -50.40
N SER A 9 -12.16 -0.32 -51.71
CA SER A 9 -12.99 0.58 -52.51
C SER A 9 -14.48 0.46 -52.18
N ASP A 10 -14.95 -0.76 -51.87
CA ASP A 10 -16.35 -0.98 -51.48
C ASP A 10 -16.65 -0.33 -50.13
N VAL A 11 -15.73 -0.45 -49.16
CA VAL A 11 -15.84 0.20 -47.84
C VAL A 11 -15.80 1.73 -47.98
N ALA A 12 -14.93 2.28 -48.84
CA ALA A 12 -14.84 3.71 -49.06
C ALA A 12 -16.10 4.30 -49.72
N ASN A 13 -16.71 3.57 -50.65
CA ASN A 13 -17.98 3.98 -51.27
C ASN A 13 -19.12 3.92 -50.25
N PHE A 14 -19.19 2.85 -49.47
CA PHE A 14 -20.19 2.71 -48.40
C PHE A 14 -20.15 3.85 -47.38
N LEU A 15 -18.95 4.23 -46.91
CA LEU A 15 -18.79 5.35 -45.98
C LEU A 15 -19.12 6.71 -46.61
N ARG A 16 -19.00 6.86 -47.93
CA ARG A 16 -19.37 8.10 -48.65
C ARG A 16 -20.88 8.25 -48.79
N ASP A 17 -21.56 7.14 -49.04
CA ASP A 17 -23.02 7.10 -49.20
C ASP A 17 -23.74 7.18 -47.84
N HIS A 18 -23.04 6.89 -46.74
CA HIS A 18 -23.56 6.92 -45.37
C HIS A 18 -22.68 7.80 -44.45
N PRO A 19 -22.76 9.13 -44.54
CA PRO A 19 -21.94 10.05 -43.73
C PRO A 19 -22.18 9.93 -42.22
N ASP A 20 -23.40 9.56 -41.81
CA ASP A 20 -23.79 9.43 -40.41
C ASP A 20 -23.30 8.11 -39.77
N PHE A 21 -22.80 7.16 -40.56
CA PHE A 21 -22.42 5.83 -40.11
C PHE A 21 -21.36 5.86 -38.99
N LEU A 22 -20.39 6.78 -39.08
CA LEU A 22 -19.34 6.92 -38.07
C LEU A 22 -19.83 7.57 -36.77
N SER A 23 -20.89 8.41 -36.84
CA SER A 23 -21.54 8.95 -35.64
C SER A 23 -22.46 7.93 -34.98
N GLU A 24 -23.17 7.11 -35.76
CA GLU A 24 -24.03 6.03 -35.25
C GLU A 24 -23.23 4.87 -34.64
N HIS A 25 -22.00 4.66 -35.13
CA HIS A 25 -21.07 3.65 -34.63
C HIS A 25 -19.84 4.28 -33.95
N ALA A 26 -20.07 5.21 -33.02
CA ALA A 26 -19.01 5.94 -32.31
C ALA A 26 -18.00 5.03 -31.55
N GLU A 27 -18.43 3.86 -31.08
CA GLU A 27 -17.58 2.86 -30.42
C GLU A 27 -16.53 2.28 -31.38
N LEU A 28 -16.89 2.11 -32.67
CA LEU A 28 -15.99 1.66 -33.72
C LEU A 28 -14.94 2.75 -34.04
N PHE A 29 -15.35 4.02 -34.01
CA PHE A 29 -14.44 5.15 -34.21
C PHE A 29 -13.44 5.31 -33.06
N ALA A 30 -13.85 5.02 -31.81
CA ALA A 30 -12.98 5.08 -30.65
C ALA A 30 -11.86 4.03 -30.67
N THR A 31 -12.07 2.91 -31.37
CA THR A 31 -11.10 1.81 -31.52
C THR A 31 -10.29 1.88 -32.81
N LEU A 32 -10.80 2.56 -33.85
CA LEU A 32 -10.09 2.80 -35.10
C LEU A 32 -8.94 3.80 -34.92
N LYS A 33 -7.70 3.32 -35.06
CA LYS A 33 -6.56 4.20 -35.37
C LYS A 33 -6.62 4.52 -36.86
N VAL A 34 -7.21 5.66 -37.23
CA VAL A 34 -7.12 6.19 -38.59
C VAL A 34 -5.81 6.97 -38.72
N PRO A 35 -4.75 6.42 -39.35
CA PRO A 35 -3.59 7.23 -39.70
C PRO A 35 -4.03 8.23 -40.76
N HIS A 36 -3.96 9.52 -40.44
CA HIS A 36 -4.28 10.56 -41.42
C HIS A 36 -3.24 10.54 -42.56
N PRO A 37 -3.64 10.78 -43.82
CA PRO A 37 -2.84 10.50 -45.01
C PRO A 37 -1.62 11.42 -45.20
N GLN A 38 -1.34 12.34 -44.27
CA GLN A 38 -0.09 13.10 -44.25
C GLN A 38 1.03 12.30 -43.56
N GLN A 39 1.42 11.17 -44.16
CA GLN A 39 2.65 10.44 -43.79
C GLN A 39 3.94 11.20 -44.21
N GLY A 40 3.91 12.53 -44.29
CA GLY A 40 5.06 13.35 -44.70
C GLY A 40 4.97 14.85 -44.42
N GLY A 41 3.96 15.32 -43.66
CA GLY A 41 3.76 16.75 -43.36
C GLY A 41 3.43 16.96 -41.89
N ALA A 42 3.81 18.12 -41.36
CA ALA A 42 3.75 18.47 -39.93
C ALA A 42 2.45 18.05 -39.23
N ILE A 43 2.57 17.42 -38.06
CA ILE A 43 1.45 17.06 -37.17
C ILE A 43 0.67 18.34 -36.83
N SER A 44 -0.65 18.32 -36.99
CA SER A 44 -1.50 19.47 -36.62
C SER A 44 -1.38 19.74 -35.12
N LEU A 45 -1.21 21.02 -34.75
CA LEU A 45 -1.15 21.45 -33.34
C LEU A 45 -2.36 20.95 -32.53
N VAL A 46 -3.53 20.89 -33.15
CA VAL A 46 -4.77 20.41 -32.52
C VAL A 46 -4.70 18.92 -32.24
N GLU A 47 -4.19 18.11 -33.17
CA GLU A 47 -3.99 16.67 -32.96
C GLU A 47 -3.00 16.41 -31.82
N ARG A 48 -1.88 17.15 -31.80
CA ARG A 48 -0.91 17.06 -30.72
C ARG A 48 -1.50 17.49 -29.38
N GLN A 49 -2.35 18.51 -29.36
CA GLN A 49 -3.06 18.95 -28.16
C GLN A 49 -4.06 17.90 -27.65
N VAL A 50 -4.85 17.29 -28.53
CA VAL A 50 -5.81 16.24 -28.16
C VAL A 50 -5.11 15.01 -27.60
N LEU A 51 -4.00 14.58 -28.23
CA LEU A 51 -3.19 13.48 -27.73
C LEU A 51 -2.61 13.80 -26.35
N THR A 52 -2.06 15.01 -26.17
CA THR A 52 -1.50 15.46 -24.88
C THR A 52 -2.58 15.49 -23.79
N LEU A 53 -3.79 15.99 -24.10
CA LEU A 53 -4.92 16.01 -23.17
C LEU A 53 -5.36 14.60 -22.79
N ARG A 54 -5.39 13.66 -23.73
CA ARG A 54 -5.71 12.25 -23.45
C ARG A 54 -4.66 11.60 -22.55
N GLU A 55 -3.38 11.84 -22.80
CA GLU A 55 -2.29 11.34 -21.94
C GLU A 55 -2.38 11.93 -20.53
N GLN A 56 -2.65 13.24 -20.41
CA GLN A 56 -2.83 13.91 -19.12
C GLN A 56 -4.04 13.37 -18.36
N LEU A 57 -5.16 13.15 -19.05
CA LEU A 57 -6.38 12.58 -18.46
C LEU A 57 -6.11 11.16 -17.94
N GLN A 58 -5.46 10.30 -18.72
CA GLN A 58 -5.09 8.95 -18.29
C GLN A 58 -4.16 8.96 -17.07
N ARG A 59 -3.13 9.83 -17.07
CA ARG A 59 -2.23 9.99 -15.91
C ARG A 59 -2.97 10.48 -14.67
N THR A 60 -3.92 11.39 -14.84
CA THR A 60 -4.70 11.95 -13.74
C THR A 60 -5.65 10.91 -13.16
N GLN A 61 -6.33 10.14 -14.00
CA GLN A 61 -7.18 9.01 -13.58
C GLN A 61 -6.36 7.98 -12.80
N ALA A 62 -5.21 7.55 -13.33
CA ALA A 62 -4.33 6.62 -12.63
C ALA A 62 -3.85 7.16 -11.26
N ARG A 63 -3.60 8.47 -11.16
CA ARG A 63 -3.23 9.11 -9.89
C ARG A 63 -4.39 9.15 -8.90
N LEU A 64 -5.61 9.43 -9.36
CA LEU A 64 -6.81 9.41 -8.52
C LEU A 64 -7.08 8.00 -7.99
N ASP A 65 -7.03 6.98 -8.85
CA ASP A 65 -7.22 5.58 -8.46
C ASP A 65 -6.19 5.15 -7.42
N TYR A 66 -4.93 5.55 -7.60
CA TYR A 66 -3.88 5.35 -6.60
C TYR A 66 -4.23 6.02 -5.26
N VAL A 67 -4.60 7.30 -5.25
CA VAL A 67 -4.93 8.04 -4.03
C VAL A 67 -6.14 7.44 -3.32
N LEU A 68 -7.20 7.06 -4.05
CA LEU A 68 -8.37 6.41 -3.49
C LEU A 68 -8.01 5.07 -2.85
N THR A 69 -7.20 4.26 -3.53
CA THR A 69 -6.73 2.98 -3.00
C THR A 69 -5.95 3.16 -1.69
N GLN A 70 -5.06 4.15 -1.63
CA GLN A 70 -4.33 4.47 -0.40
C GLN A 70 -5.26 5.00 0.69
N ALA A 71 -6.23 5.86 0.35
CA ALA A 71 -7.19 6.41 1.29
C ALA A 71 -8.06 5.32 1.92
N THR A 72 -8.56 4.37 1.12
CA THR A 72 -9.32 3.21 1.61
C THR A 72 -8.45 2.33 2.51
N ARG A 73 -7.18 2.09 2.13
CA ARG A 73 -6.24 1.32 2.96
C ARG A 73 -5.99 2.00 4.31
N ASN A 74 -5.75 3.31 4.31
CA ASN A 74 -5.52 4.09 5.54
C ASN A 74 -6.78 4.14 6.41
N HIS A 75 -7.95 4.31 5.81
CA HIS A 75 -9.21 4.27 6.55
C HIS A 75 -9.42 2.94 7.28
N ARG A 76 -9.12 1.81 6.60
CA ARG A 76 -9.17 0.47 7.21
C ARG A 76 -8.20 0.35 8.39
N ILE A 77 -6.96 0.83 8.25
CA ILE A 77 -5.96 0.81 9.33
C ILE A 77 -6.43 1.65 10.52
N SER A 78 -6.94 2.86 10.28
CA SER A 78 -7.46 3.73 11.34
C SER A 78 -8.64 3.09 12.10
N GLN A 79 -9.58 2.46 11.38
CA GLN A 79 -10.69 1.74 12.01
C GLN A 79 -10.20 0.59 12.89
N GLN A 80 -9.23 -0.18 12.40
CA GLN A 80 -8.61 -1.28 13.12
C GLN A 80 -7.91 -0.83 14.40
N LEU A 81 -7.17 0.29 14.33
CA LEU A 81 -6.55 0.89 15.50
C LEU A 81 -7.57 1.35 16.54
N LEU A 82 -8.67 1.97 16.10
CA LEU A 82 -9.75 2.37 17.01
C LEU A 82 -10.40 1.17 17.68
N THR A 83 -10.67 0.09 16.94
CA THR A 83 -11.20 -1.16 17.50
C THR A 83 -10.20 -1.77 18.50
N CYS A 84 -8.91 -1.79 18.18
CA CYS A 84 -7.88 -2.22 19.12
C CYS A 84 -7.89 -1.37 20.40
N ALA A 85 -7.83 -0.05 20.27
CA ALA A 85 -7.84 0.86 21.42
C ALA A 85 -9.08 0.66 22.29
N GLN A 86 -10.27 0.52 21.70
CA GLN A 86 -11.51 0.25 22.43
C GLN A 86 -11.45 -1.08 23.19
N SER A 87 -10.93 -2.14 22.55
CA SER A 87 -10.78 -3.45 23.20
C SER A 87 -9.82 -3.40 24.39
N LEU A 88 -8.74 -2.60 24.27
CA LEU A 88 -7.75 -2.43 25.33
C LEU A 88 -8.31 -1.63 26.51
N LEU A 89 -9.08 -0.58 26.23
CA LEU A 89 -9.74 0.23 27.27
C LEU A 89 -10.81 -0.55 28.05
N ALA A 90 -11.38 -1.60 27.46
CA ALA A 90 -12.37 -2.45 28.12
C ALA A 90 -11.76 -3.50 29.07
N LEU A 91 -10.43 -3.66 29.10
CA LEU A 91 -9.76 -4.68 29.90
C LEU A 91 -9.57 -4.23 31.37
N PRO A 92 -9.96 -5.05 32.35
CA PRO A 92 -9.91 -4.70 33.76
C PRO A 92 -8.52 -4.84 34.43
N SER A 93 -7.53 -5.46 33.76
CA SER A 93 -6.20 -5.73 34.34
C SER A 93 -5.08 -5.50 33.33
N SER A 94 -3.95 -4.95 33.80
CA SER A 94 -2.74 -4.71 33.02
C SER A 94 -2.08 -6.00 32.48
N ALA A 95 -2.28 -7.15 33.15
CA ALA A 95 -1.74 -8.44 32.70
C ALA A 95 -2.31 -8.90 31.38
N SER A 96 -3.61 -8.71 31.21
CA SER A 96 -4.32 -9.07 30.00
C SER A 96 -4.08 -8.09 28.86
N GLN A 97 -3.54 -6.89 29.15
CA GLN A 97 -3.38 -5.85 28.14
C GLN A 97 -2.27 -6.16 27.14
N ILE A 98 -1.11 -6.69 27.56
CA ILE A 98 0.00 -6.99 26.62
C ILE A 98 -0.40 -8.09 25.64
N ASP A 99 -1.00 -9.17 26.14
CA ASP A 99 -1.48 -10.26 25.29
C ASP A 99 -2.63 -9.79 24.37
N ALA A 100 -3.52 -8.94 24.86
CA ALA A 100 -4.57 -8.35 24.04
C ALA A 100 -4.01 -7.40 22.98
N VAL A 101 -2.98 -6.60 23.30
CA VAL A 101 -2.26 -5.76 22.32
C VAL A 101 -1.67 -6.66 21.25
N ARG A 102 -0.95 -7.71 21.65
CA ARG A 102 -0.32 -8.66 20.72
C ARG A 102 -1.35 -9.31 19.80
N GLN A 103 -2.44 -9.83 20.35
CA GLN A 103 -3.53 -10.45 19.57
C GLN A 103 -4.21 -9.44 18.66
N CYS A 104 -4.45 -8.21 19.12
CA CYS A 104 -5.06 -7.19 18.29
C CYS A 104 -4.15 -6.78 17.14
N LEU A 105 -2.84 -6.66 17.38
CA LEU A 105 -1.87 -6.36 16.33
C LEU A 105 -1.80 -7.49 15.31
N LEU A 106 -1.72 -8.75 15.75
CA LEU A 106 -1.74 -9.91 14.85
C LEU A 106 -3.01 -9.97 14.00
N ASN A 107 -4.18 -9.86 14.62
CA ASN A 107 -5.47 -10.05 13.95
C ASN A 107 -5.85 -8.85 13.07
N SER A 108 -5.69 -7.64 13.59
CA SER A 108 -6.07 -6.42 12.87
C SER A 108 -5.11 -6.17 11.70
N PHE A 109 -3.81 -6.34 11.93
CA PHE A 109 -2.83 -6.09 10.90
C PHE A 109 -2.48 -7.32 10.09
N GLN A 110 -3.07 -8.50 10.31
CA GLN A 110 -2.77 -9.72 9.54
C GLN A 110 -1.25 -9.93 9.42
N LEU A 111 -0.54 -9.82 10.55
CA LEU A 111 0.91 -9.99 10.62
C LEU A 111 1.23 -11.45 10.87
N ASP A 112 2.32 -11.93 10.28
CA ASP A 112 2.79 -13.31 10.50
C ASP A 112 3.28 -13.49 11.95
N GLN A 113 4.08 -12.54 12.45
CA GLN A 113 4.63 -12.59 13.79
C GLN A 113 4.71 -11.19 14.43
N VAL A 114 4.46 -11.16 15.74
CA VAL A 114 4.60 -9.96 16.57
C VAL A 114 5.32 -10.34 17.86
N SER A 115 6.41 -9.64 18.10
CA SER A 115 7.26 -9.79 19.29
C SER A 115 7.13 -8.52 20.13
N VAL A 116 6.64 -8.67 21.37
CA VAL A 116 6.43 -7.57 22.32
C VAL A 116 7.26 -7.84 23.57
N TRP A 117 8.13 -6.91 23.91
CA TRP A 117 8.88 -6.89 25.17
C TRP A 117 8.43 -5.70 26.00
N TYR A 118 8.14 -5.93 27.28
CA TYR A 118 7.73 -4.89 28.22
C TYR A 118 8.47 -5.09 29.55
N TRP A 119 9.09 -4.04 30.08
CA TRP A 119 9.95 -4.12 31.27
C TRP A 119 9.68 -3.02 32.30
N ALA A 120 8.59 -2.26 32.18
CA ALA A 120 8.14 -1.41 33.29
C ALA A 120 7.55 -2.26 34.43
N ASP A 121 7.96 -1.94 35.65
CA ASP A 121 7.61 -2.52 36.95
C ASP A 121 6.93 -3.89 36.94
N SER A 122 7.73 -4.93 37.22
CA SER A 122 7.32 -6.26 37.72
C SER A 122 5.97 -6.78 37.23
N HIS A 123 5.76 -6.78 35.91
CA HIS A 123 4.56 -7.38 35.33
C HIS A 123 4.74 -8.91 35.23
N PRO A 124 3.90 -9.74 35.88
CA PRO A 124 4.05 -11.21 35.89
C PRO A 124 3.80 -11.89 34.55
N ALA A 125 3.37 -11.13 33.53
CA ALA A 125 3.05 -11.62 32.18
C ALA A 125 4.14 -11.22 31.16
N SER A 126 5.20 -10.54 31.59
CA SER A 126 6.31 -10.26 30.70
C SER A 126 7.05 -11.58 30.40
N PRO A 127 7.23 -11.97 29.13
CA PRO A 127 8.16 -13.05 28.80
C PRO A 127 9.53 -12.64 29.37
N ALA A 128 10.27 -13.61 29.92
CA ALA A 128 11.58 -13.48 30.56
C ALA A 128 12.30 -12.14 30.35
N GLN A 129 12.77 -11.51 31.44
CA GLN A 129 13.54 -10.26 31.44
C GLN A 129 14.32 -10.07 30.13
N PRO A 130 14.01 -9.03 29.34
CA PRO A 130 14.57 -8.90 27.99
C PRO A 130 16.09 -8.82 28.04
N ASP A 131 16.75 -9.43 27.05
CA ASP A 131 18.21 -9.36 26.93
C ASP A 131 18.68 -7.90 26.96
N GLU A 132 19.86 -7.67 27.55
CA GLU A 132 20.45 -6.32 27.65
C GLU A 132 20.60 -5.65 26.27
N ALA A 133 20.79 -6.45 25.22
CA ALA A 133 20.82 -5.99 23.83
C ALA A 133 19.49 -5.37 23.38
N VAL A 134 18.35 -5.95 23.76
CA VAL A 134 17.00 -5.46 23.43
C VAL A 134 16.75 -4.11 24.11
N MET A 135 17.07 -4.03 25.40
CA MET A 135 16.92 -2.79 26.16
C MET A 135 17.79 -1.66 25.60
N ARG A 136 19.06 -1.96 25.29
CA ARG A 136 20.00 -0.99 24.70
C ARG A 136 19.51 -0.50 23.34
N TYR A 137 19.04 -1.40 22.49
CA TYR A 137 18.49 -1.04 21.18
C TYR A 137 17.26 -0.13 21.31
N ALA A 138 16.30 -0.49 22.17
CA ALA A 138 15.08 0.29 22.37
C ALA A 138 15.36 1.70 22.91
N GLN A 139 16.38 1.86 23.76
CA GLN A 139 16.81 3.18 24.25
C GLN A 139 17.47 4.04 23.15
N GLN A 140 18.20 3.42 22.23
CA GLN A 140 18.85 4.09 21.11
C GLN A 140 17.89 4.39 19.95
N LEU A 141 16.74 3.71 19.91
CA LEU A 141 15.76 3.85 18.85
C LEU A 141 14.97 5.16 19.00
N THR A 142 15.44 6.24 18.36
CA THR A 142 14.74 7.53 18.35
C THR A 142 13.63 7.61 17.29
N THR A 143 13.81 6.91 16.18
CA THR A 143 12.85 6.82 15.07
C THR A 143 12.46 5.36 14.86
N PRO A 144 11.18 5.04 14.58
CA PRO A 144 10.79 3.68 14.25
C PRO A 144 11.64 3.13 13.11
N TYR A 145 12.09 1.89 13.24
CA TYR A 145 12.77 1.17 12.18
C TYR A 145 11.74 0.54 11.26
N SER A 146 11.94 0.60 9.95
CA SER A 146 11.20 -0.15 8.95
C SER A 146 12.17 -0.59 7.86
N GLY A 147 12.27 -1.88 7.59
CA GLY A 147 13.24 -2.36 6.60
C GLY A 147 13.52 -3.85 6.61
N PRO A 148 14.55 -4.29 5.87
CA PRO A 148 14.86 -5.71 5.69
C PRO A 148 15.43 -6.32 6.96
N ARG A 149 14.97 -7.54 7.28
CA ARG A 149 15.38 -8.25 8.50
C ARG A 149 16.89 -8.36 8.67
N ALA A 150 17.61 -8.66 7.60
CA ALA A 150 19.05 -8.88 7.61
C ALA A 150 19.88 -7.69 8.15
N LYS A 151 19.32 -6.48 8.20
CA LYS A 151 20.01 -5.28 8.70
C LYS A 151 19.65 -4.94 10.14
N HIS A 152 18.78 -5.70 10.79
CA HIS A 152 18.29 -5.37 12.13
C HIS A 152 19.25 -5.89 13.22
N PRO A 153 19.60 -5.08 14.25
CA PRO A 153 20.54 -5.48 15.29
C PRO A 153 20.12 -6.69 16.13
N LEU A 154 18.82 -6.97 16.20
CA LEU A 154 18.25 -8.07 16.99
C LEU A 154 17.87 -9.29 16.15
N VAL A 155 18.46 -9.48 14.96
CA VAL A 155 18.03 -10.50 14.00
C VAL A 155 18.01 -11.93 14.56
N ASP A 156 18.91 -12.21 15.49
CA ASP A 156 19.09 -13.53 16.11
C ASP A 156 17.99 -13.87 17.12
N LEU A 157 17.31 -12.85 17.66
CA LEU A 157 16.19 -13.00 18.61
C LEU A 157 14.82 -13.06 17.91
N LEU A 158 14.80 -12.87 16.59
CA LEU A 158 13.58 -12.79 15.79
C LEU A 158 13.30 -14.08 15.02
N HIS A 159 12.07 -14.23 14.55
CA HIS A 159 11.65 -15.44 13.84
C HIS A 159 12.38 -15.55 12.50
N ALA A 160 12.97 -16.72 12.23
CA ALA A 160 13.80 -16.92 11.04
C ALA A 160 13.03 -16.85 9.71
N SER A 161 11.71 -17.00 9.75
CA SER A 161 10.83 -17.09 8.57
C SER A 161 10.47 -15.74 7.93
N THR A 162 10.78 -14.62 8.57
CA THR A 162 10.38 -13.28 8.11
C THR A 162 11.51 -12.61 7.34
N GLN A 163 11.16 -11.70 6.41
CA GLN A 163 12.13 -11.03 5.54
C GLN A 163 12.13 -9.51 5.72
N SER A 164 11.03 -8.97 6.26
CA SER A 164 10.82 -7.55 6.50
C SER A 164 10.38 -7.35 7.96
N LEU A 165 10.80 -6.26 8.57
CA LEU A 165 10.41 -5.93 9.94
C LEU A 165 10.26 -4.43 10.18
N ALA A 166 9.42 -4.12 11.16
CA ALA A 166 9.27 -2.78 11.70
C ALA A 166 9.38 -2.81 13.22
N ALA A 167 10.11 -1.87 13.81
CA ALA A 167 10.35 -1.81 15.25
C ALA A 167 10.09 -0.41 15.79
N PHE A 168 9.41 -0.32 16.92
CA PHE A 168 9.20 0.93 17.65
C PHE A 168 9.26 0.71 19.15
N ARG A 169 9.63 1.77 19.86
CA ARG A 169 9.76 1.74 21.32
C ARG A 169 8.44 2.13 21.98
N LEU A 170 8.13 1.49 23.10
CA LEU A 170 7.03 1.88 23.98
C LEU A 170 7.55 2.87 25.00
N LEU A 171 6.85 3.99 25.15
CA LEU A 171 7.18 5.06 26.09
C LEU A 171 6.11 5.14 27.18
N ASP A 172 6.53 5.44 28.41
CA ASP A 172 5.61 5.82 29.48
C ASP A 172 5.18 7.30 29.37
N GLY A 173 4.30 7.72 30.28
CA GLY A 173 3.86 9.13 30.37
C GLY A 173 4.99 10.12 30.70
N GLN A 174 6.17 9.64 31.10
CA GLN A 174 7.38 10.42 31.38
C GLN A 174 8.42 10.33 30.25
N GLN A 175 8.07 9.75 29.09
CA GLN A 175 8.97 9.54 27.95
C GLN A 175 10.14 8.57 28.20
N HIS A 176 10.06 7.74 29.24
CA HIS A 176 11.02 6.65 29.45
C HIS A 176 10.64 5.46 28.60
N THR A 177 11.67 4.78 28.06
CA THR A 177 11.46 3.55 27.29
C THR A 177 11.13 2.39 28.20
N VAL A 178 9.91 1.88 28.08
CA VAL A 178 9.34 0.82 28.91
C VAL A 178 9.11 -0.48 28.15
N GLY A 179 9.32 -0.48 26.83
CA GLY A 179 9.13 -1.65 26.00
C GLY A 179 9.64 -1.49 24.57
N LEU A 180 9.60 -2.59 23.83
CA LEU A 180 9.91 -2.66 22.41
C LEU A 180 8.88 -3.56 21.73
N VAL A 181 8.36 -3.11 20.59
CA VAL A 181 7.48 -3.90 19.73
C VAL A 181 8.16 -4.06 18.39
N ILE A 182 8.19 -5.30 17.90
CA ILE A 182 8.67 -5.65 16.56
C ILE A 182 7.58 -6.39 15.81
N PHE A 183 7.25 -5.87 14.63
CA PHE A 183 6.43 -6.52 13.63
C PHE A 183 7.33 -7.22 12.63
N GLU A 184 7.00 -8.47 12.32
CA GLU A 184 7.76 -9.28 11.37
C GLU A 184 6.82 -9.84 10.31
N ASP A 185 7.23 -9.74 9.04
CA ASP A 185 6.40 -10.11 7.89
C ASP A 185 7.24 -10.50 6.64
N GLN A 186 6.57 -10.84 5.55
CA GLN A 186 7.10 -11.15 4.23
C GLN A 186 7.82 -9.94 3.58
N ALA A 187 8.66 -10.22 2.57
CA ALA A 187 9.69 -9.32 2.03
C ALA A 187 9.23 -7.93 1.56
N GLU A 188 7.94 -7.72 1.31
CA GLU A 188 7.44 -6.50 0.66
C GLU A 188 6.57 -5.62 1.56
N ARG A 189 6.29 -6.06 2.79
CA ARG A 189 5.36 -5.38 3.69
C ARG A 189 5.94 -4.08 4.27
N PHE A 190 7.14 -4.14 4.86
CA PHE A 190 7.82 -2.99 5.45
C PHE A 190 9.02 -2.59 4.59
N GLN A 191 8.91 -1.40 4.01
CA GLN A 191 9.96 -0.79 3.19
C GLN A 191 10.55 0.41 3.94
N ALA A 192 11.81 0.75 3.65
CA ALA A 192 12.49 1.86 4.31
C ALA A 192 11.84 3.23 4.05
N ASP A 193 11.04 3.34 2.98
CA ASP A 193 10.30 4.55 2.58
C ASP A 193 8.82 4.51 3.05
N MET A 194 8.43 3.49 3.82
CA MET A 194 7.06 3.38 4.34
C MET A 194 6.83 4.38 5.46
N ALA A 195 5.73 5.12 5.39
CA ALA A 195 5.31 6.01 6.47
C ALA A 195 5.05 5.19 7.75
N THR A 196 5.71 5.60 8.83
CA THR A 196 5.62 4.96 10.15
C THR A 196 4.59 5.64 11.05
N ASP A 197 3.65 6.40 10.49
CA ASP A 197 2.71 7.25 11.24
C ASP A 197 1.82 6.47 12.23
N TYR A 198 1.66 5.16 11.99
CA TYR A 198 0.85 4.25 12.80
C TYR A 198 1.70 3.35 13.74
N LEU A 199 3.02 3.50 13.75
CA LEU A 199 3.96 2.85 14.68
C LEU A 199 4.29 3.79 15.84
#